data_AF-A0A1L7XL36-F1
#
_entry.id   AF-A0A1L7XL36-F1
#
_cell.length_a   1.000
_cell.length_b   1.000
_cell.length_c   1.000
_cell.angle_alpha   90.00
_cell.angle_beta   90.00
_cell.angle_gamma   90.00
#
_symmetry.space_group_name_H-M   'P 1'
#
loop_
_entity.id
_entity.type
_entity.pdbx_description
1 polymer ?
#
loop_
_entity_poly.entity_id
_entity_poly.type
_entity_poly.pdbx_seq_one_letter_code
_entity_poly.pdbx_strand_id
1 'polypeptide(L)'
;MPIYFQSIDNVSPIGSGVRNIPLIIMFSIATIASGKAITKTGIATPYLTVGSMIVTIAAGLLYTLDIGTSTGKWVGYQILAGFGYGIALQVPVIAAQAFAAPSDMAPTTAIIIFCRSVGATLLIAAAQSGFVNQLVHKLANTAPSVNPALVTGTGATELHQVFSGAELDGVLRAYAWGIKVAFAITIGACGVTFPVSLFSKWNNINAKKPNDGGA
;
A
#
# COMPACT_ATOMS: atom_id res chain seq x y z
N MET A 1 -7.67 -0.88 -3.99
CA MET A 1 -8.26 -2.22 -4.16
C MET A 1 -9.77 -2.26 -3.91
N PRO A 2 -10.33 -1.81 -2.77
CA PRO A 2 -11.78 -1.86 -2.59
C PRO A 2 -12.56 -1.08 -3.65
N ILE A 3 -12.09 0.12 -4.00
CA ILE A 3 -12.68 0.93 -5.09
C ILE A 3 -12.67 0.14 -6.40
N TYR A 4 -11.54 -0.50 -6.77
CA TYR A 4 -11.45 -1.36 -7.96
C TYR A 4 -12.53 -2.45 -7.96
N PHE A 5 -12.69 -3.17 -6.85
CA PHE A 5 -13.68 -4.25 -6.78
C PHE A 5 -15.12 -3.71 -6.82
N GLN A 6 -15.40 -2.62 -6.10
CA GLN A 6 -16.73 -2.02 -6.06
C GLN A 6 -17.12 -1.42 -7.41
N SER A 7 -16.20 -0.69 -8.05
CA SER A 7 -16.46 -0.03 -9.32
C SER A 7 -16.39 -0.97 -10.50
N ILE A 8 -15.38 -1.84 -10.62
CA ILE A 8 -15.14 -2.66 -11.82
C ILE A 8 -15.84 -4.03 -11.74
N ASP A 9 -15.75 -4.70 -10.60
CA ASP A 9 -16.34 -6.03 -10.42
C ASP A 9 -17.78 -5.97 -9.87
N ASN A 10 -18.33 -4.76 -9.70
CA ASN A 10 -19.67 -4.49 -9.18
C ASN A 10 -20.01 -5.24 -7.88
N VAL A 11 -19.04 -5.37 -6.97
CA VAL A 11 -19.29 -6.02 -5.68
C VAL A 11 -19.68 -5.02 -4.60
N SER A 12 -20.48 -5.48 -3.64
CA SER A 12 -20.82 -4.70 -2.46
C SER A 12 -19.56 -4.32 -1.64
N PRO A 13 -19.64 -3.31 -0.78
CA PRO A 13 -18.54 -2.98 0.15
C PRO A 13 -18.06 -4.20 0.95
N ILE A 14 -19.01 -5.01 1.44
CA ILE A 14 -18.72 -6.26 2.16
C ILE A 14 -17.96 -7.24 1.26
N GLY A 15 -18.45 -7.47 0.04
CA GLY A 15 -17.78 -8.34 -0.93
C GLY A 15 -16.36 -7.87 -1.28
N SER A 16 -16.15 -6.56 -1.41
CA SER A 16 -14.83 -5.98 -1.64
C SER A 16 -13.87 -6.17 -0.46
N GLY A 17 -14.41 -6.15 0.77
CA GLY A 17 -13.67 -6.46 1.99
C GLY A 17 -13.23 -7.92 2.04
N VAL A 18 -14.15 -8.85 1.72
CA VAL A 18 -13.84 -10.29 1.62
C VAL A 18 -12.75 -10.55 0.57
N ARG A 19 -12.78 -9.86 -0.57
CA ARG A 19 -11.75 -9.95 -1.61
C ARG A 19 -10.39 -9.35 -1.22
N ASN A 20 -10.31 -8.63 -0.09
CA ASN A 20 -9.06 -8.08 0.46
C ASN A 20 -8.41 -9.00 1.51
N ILE A 21 -9.12 -10.05 1.95
CA ILE A 21 -8.61 -11.01 2.94
C ILE A 21 -7.24 -11.60 2.56
N PRO A 22 -6.94 -11.98 1.30
CA PRO A 22 -5.64 -12.53 0.95
C PRO A 22 -4.47 -11.60 1.32
N LEU A 23 -4.62 -10.30 1.07
CA LEU A 23 -3.61 -9.29 1.43
C LEU A 23 -3.43 -9.22 2.95
N ILE A 24 -4.53 -9.16 3.71
CA ILE A 24 -4.51 -9.01 5.18
C ILE A 24 -3.88 -10.23 5.86
N ILE A 25 -4.23 -11.44 5.42
CA ILE A 25 -3.69 -12.69 5.96
C ILE A 25 -2.18 -12.74 5.70
N MET A 26 -1.75 -12.51 4.46
CA MET A 26 -0.33 -12.56 4.11
C MET A 26 0.47 -11.47 4.80
N PHE A 27 -0.09 -10.26 4.92
CA PHE A 27 0.49 -9.19 5.70
C PHE A 27 0.71 -9.60 7.17
N SER A 28 -0.29 -10.18 7.81
CA SER A 28 -0.22 -10.62 9.21
C SER A 28 0.84 -11.70 9.41
N ILE A 29 0.84 -12.74 8.56
CA ILE A 29 1.82 -13.84 8.61
C ILE A 29 3.24 -13.30 8.41
N ALA A 30 3.45 -12.48 7.39
CA ALA A 30 4.75 -11.92 7.07
C ALA A 30 5.27 -10.98 8.18
N THR A 31 4.40 -10.20 8.82
CA THR A 31 4.75 -9.32 9.95
C THR A 31 5.23 -10.13 11.16
N ILE A 32 4.52 -11.20 11.51
CA ILE A 32 4.90 -12.05 12.64
C ILE A 32 6.21 -12.80 12.34
N ALA A 33 6.33 -13.34 11.13
CA ALA A 33 7.51 -14.06 10.69
C ALA A 33 8.77 -13.16 10.66
N SER A 34 8.67 -11.98 10.07
CA SER A 34 9.78 -11.01 9.99
C SER A 34 10.17 -10.53 11.38
N GLY A 35 9.21 -10.20 12.25
CA GLY A 35 9.49 -9.80 13.64
C GLY A 35 10.31 -10.84 14.39
N LYS A 36 9.87 -12.12 14.36
CA LYS A 36 10.61 -13.23 14.98
C LYS A 36 11.99 -13.41 14.37
N ALA A 37 12.10 -13.32 13.06
CA ALA A 37 13.37 -13.50 12.35
C ALA A 37 14.36 -12.37 12.67
N ILE A 38 13.91 -11.12 12.74
CA ILE A 38 14.72 -9.97 13.12
C ILE A 38 15.17 -10.08 14.57
N THR A 39 14.29 -10.45 15.50
CA THR A 39 14.66 -10.66 16.91
C THR A 39 15.77 -11.72 17.05
N LYS A 40 15.70 -12.80 16.26
CA LYS A 40 16.71 -13.88 16.29
C LYS A 40 18.02 -13.50 15.60
N THR A 41 17.95 -12.90 14.41
CA THR A 41 19.13 -12.58 13.58
C THR A 41 19.83 -11.31 14.02
N GLY A 42 19.08 -10.38 14.61
CA GLY A 42 19.56 -9.08 15.03
C GLY A 42 19.80 -8.09 13.89
N ILE A 43 19.51 -8.44 12.63
CA ILE A 43 19.78 -7.56 11.48
C ILE A 43 18.46 -7.20 10.81
N ALA A 44 17.99 -5.96 11.01
CA ALA A 44 16.67 -5.52 10.54
C ALA A 44 16.69 -4.99 9.09
N THR A 45 17.80 -4.35 8.68
CA THR A 45 17.93 -3.63 7.41
C THR A 45 17.64 -4.46 6.14
N PRO A 46 18.12 -5.71 6.01
CA PRO A 46 17.83 -6.55 4.84
C PRO A 46 16.33 -6.81 4.63
N TYR A 47 15.55 -6.94 5.71
CA TYR A 47 14.10 -7.17 5.62
C TYR A 47 13.36 -5.95 5.06
N LEU A 48 13.83 -4.74 5.40
CA LEU A 48 13.31 -3.51 4.81
C LEU A 48 13.62 -3.46 3.32
N THR A 49 14.86 -3.72 2.92
CA THR A 49 15.29 -3.70 1.51
C THR A 49 14.52 -4.71 0.67
N VAL A 50 14.44 -5.97 1.11
CA VAL A 50 13.70 -7.02 0.40
C VAL A 50 12.21 -6.72 0.37
N GLY A 51 11.65 -6.25 1.49
CA GLY A 51 10.24 -5.84 1.56
C GLY A 51 9.89 -4.72 0.61
N SER A 52 10.68 -3.65 0.58
CA SER A 52 10.47 -2.53 -0.35
C SER A 52 10.58 -2.96 -1.81
N MET A 53 11.50 -3.85 -2.15
CA MET A 53 11.60 -4.42 -3.50
C MET A 53 10.32 -5.19 -3.86
N ILE A 54 9.88 -6.11 -2.99
CA ILE A 54 8.69 -6.92 -3.21
C ILE A 54 7.44 -6.05 -3.34
N VAL A 55 7.26 -5.04 -2.48
CA VAL A 55 6.11 -4.12 -2.56
C VAL A 55 6.14 -3.33 -3.86
N THR A 56 7.31 -2.89 -4.32
CA THR A 56 7.44 -2.15 -5.59
C THR A 56 7.02 -3.03 -6.76
N ILE A 57 7.46 -4.30 -6.79
CA ILE A 57 7.05 -5.28 -7.81
C ILE A 57 5.54 -5.54 -7.72
N ALA A 58 5.02 -5.77 -6.52
CA ALA A 58 3.60 -6.03 -6.30
C ALA A 58 2.72 -4.84 -6.73
N ALA A 59 3.14 -3.60 -6.45
CA ALA A 59 2.47 -2.40 -6.90
C ALA A 59 2.52 -2.27 -8.44
N GLY A 60 3.63 -2.64 -9.06
CA GLY A 60 3.75 -2.77 -10.53
C GLY A 60 2.77 -3.78 -11.11
N LEU A 61 2.62 -4.95 -10.49
CA LEU A 61 1.64 -5.95 -10.89
C LEU A 61 0.20 -5.44 -10.69
N LEU A 62 -0.09 -4.80 -9.57
CA LEU A 62 -1.41 -4.19 -9.30
C LEU A 62 -1.74 -3.05 -10.27
N TYR A 63 -0.74 -2.34 -10.80
CA TYR A 63 -0.91 -1.36 -11.87
C TYR A 63 -1.39 -1.99 -13.19
N THR A 64 -1.10 -3.28 -13.42
CA THR A 64 -1.58 -4.02 -14.60
C THR A 64 -3.03 -4.49 -14.49
N LEU A 65 -3.69 -4.26 -13.34
CA LEU A 65 -5.10 -4.60 -13.19
C LEU A 65 -5.93 -3.79 -14.18
N ASP A 66 -6.83 -4.50 -14.85
CA ASP A 66 -7.77 -3.94 -15.82
C ASP A 66 -9.11 -4.67 -15.74
N ILE A 67 -10.11 -4.13 -16.42
CA ILE A 67 -11.46 -4.69 -16.49
C ILE A 67 -11.38 -6.15 -16.97
N GLY A 68 -12.00 -7.07 -16.22
CA GLY A 68 -12.00 -8.50 -16.54
C GLY A 68 -10.75 -9.27 -16.04
N THR A 69 -9.92 -8.67 -15.17
CA THR A 69 -8.81 -9.41 -14.57
C THR A 69 -9.29 -10.61 -13.76
N SER A 70 -8.71 -11.79 -14.03
CA SER A 70 -9.09 -13.03 -13.36
C SER A 70 -8.80 -13.04 -11.85
N THR A 71 -9.62 -13.80 -11.11
CA THR A 71 -9.48 -13.99 -9.66
C THR A 71 -8.07 -14.38 -9.23
N GLY A 72 -7.47 -15.35 -9.91
CA GLY A 72 -6.12 -15.82 -9.57
C GLY A 72 -5.05 -14.72 -9.68
N LYS A 73 -5.16 -13.81 -10.67
CA LYS A 73 -4.19 -12.72 -10.85
C LYS A 73 -4.23 -11.73 -9.69
N TRP A 74 -5.40 -11.17 -9.40
CA TRP A 74 -5.48 -10.17 -8.33
C TRP A 74 -5.24 -10.77 -6.94
N VAL A 75 -5.58 -12.04 -6.70
CA VAL A 75 -5.24 -12.76 -5.46
C VAL A 75 -3.72 -12.90 -5.33
N GLY A 76 -3.03 -13.36 -6.37
CA GLY A 76 -1.58 -13.50 -6.37
C GLY A 76 -0.85 -12.19 -6.13
N TYR A 77 -1.32 -11.10 -6.76
CA TYR A 77 -0.75 -9.77 -6.57
C TYR A 77 -0.95 -9.26 -5.15
N GLN A 78 -2.13 -9.51 -4.55
CA GLN A 78 -2.41 -9.17 -3.15
C GLN A 78 -1.56 -9.97 -2.17
N ILE A 79 -1.32 -11.25 -2.42
CA ILE A 79 -0.44 -12.10 -1.59
C ILE A 79 0.98 -11.52 -1.59
N LEU A 80 1.50 -11.19 -2.77
CA LEU A 80 2.84 -10.60 -2.90
C LEU A 80 2.92 -9.23 -2.21
N ALA A 81 1.92 -8.38 -2.41
CA ALA A 81 1.83 -7.08 -1.74
C ALA A 81 1.79 -7.23 -0.22
N GLY A 82 0.90 -8.09 0.28
CA GLY A 82 0.74 -8.38 1.72
C GLY A 82 2.05 -8.87 2.33
N PHE A 83 2.73 -9.81 1.67
CA PHE A 83 4.03 -10.31 2.12
C PHE A 83 5.08 -9.21 2.21
N GLY A 84 5.25 -8.42 1.14
CA GLY A 84 6.22 -7.31 1.11
C GLY A 84 5.94 -6.25 2.18
N TYR A 85 4.67 -5.85 2.32
CA TYR A 85 4.28 -4.89 3.37
C TYR A 85 4.54 -5.48 4.76
N GLY A 86 4.18 -6.74 5.00
CA GLY A 86 4.33 -7.35 6.31
C GLY A 86 5.78 -7.45 6.77
N ILE A 87 6.71 -7.76 5.85
CA ILE A 87 8.14 -7.82 6.22
C ILE A 87 8.76 -6.44 6.43
N ALA A 88 8.34 -5.41 5.68
CA ALA A 88 8.94 -4.07 5.75
C ALA A 88 8.34 -3.19 6.86
N LEU A 89 7.04 -3.31 7.13
CA LEU A 89 6.31 -2.30 7.90
C LEU A 89 6.81 -2.20 9.35
N GLN A 90 7.17 -3.30 10.00
CA GLN A 90 7.58 -3.24 11.40
C GLN A 90 9.07 -2.91 11.61
N VAL A 91 9.88 -2.96 10.55
CA VAL A 91 11.34 -2.81 10.63
C VAL A 91 11.79 -1.48 11.27
N PRO A 92 11.27 -0.30 10.87
CA PRO A 92 11.73 0.97 11.44
C PRO A 92 11.47 1.09 12.94
N VAL A 93 10.36 0.52 13.41
CA VAL A 93 10.00 0.51 14.84
C VAL A 93 10.98 -0.37 15.62
N ILE A 94 11.23 -1.60 15.14
CA ILE A 94 12.17 -2.52 15.78
C ILE A 94 13.59 -1.92 15.80
N ALA A 95 14.03 -1.34 14.68
CA ALA A 95 15.35 -0.75 14.57
C ALA A 95 15.52 0.44 15.53
N ALA A 96 14.54 1.34 15.62
CA ALA A 96 14.65 2.49 16.50
C ALA A 96 14.55 2.10 17.99
N GLN A 97 13.65 1.17 18.33
CA GLN A 97 13.53 0.63 19.69
C GLN A 97 14.80 -0.09 20.13
N ALA A 98 15.57 -0.68 19.22
CA ALA A 98 16.83 -1.33 19.58
C ALA A 98 17.91 -0.35 20.11
N PHE A 99 17.89 0.91 19.67
CA PHE A 99 18.91 1.89 20.04
C PHE A 99 18.47 2.88 21.12
N ALA A 100 17.17 2.98 21.41
CA ALA A 100 16.67 3.89 22.43
C ALA A 100 16.92 3.36 23.87
N ALA A 101 16.90 4.25 24.86
CA ALA A 101 16.92 3.87 26.27
C ALA A 101 15.54 3.33 26.70
N PRO A 102 15.44 2.48 27.74
CA PRO A 102 14.15 1.97 28.22
C PRO A 102 13.12 3.06 28.52
N SER A 103 13.55 4.21 29.05
CA SER A 103 12.70 5.40 29.27
C SER A 103 12.13 6.00 27.98
N ASP A 104 12.84 5.82 26.86
CA ASP A 104 12.57 6.50 25.60
C ASP A 104 11.87 5.58 24.58
N MET A 105 11.57 4.34 24.94
CA MET A 105 10.89 3.37 24.05
C MET A 105 9.55 3.88 23.55
N ALA A 106 8.71 4.35 24.48
CA ALA A 106 7.38 4.86 24.17
C ALA A 106 7.43 6.13 23.28
N PRO A 107 8.18 7.20 23.63
CA PRO A 107 8.26 8.38 22.77
C PRO A 107 8.90 8.08 21.41
N THR A 108 9.91 7.20 21.34
CA THR A 108 10.51 6.78 20.06
C THR A 108 9.47 6.15 19.14
N THR A 109 8.66 5.25 19.68
CA THR A 109 7.59 4.58 18.92
C THR A 109 6.53 5.58 18.47
N ALA A 110 6.15 6.52 19.34
CA ALA A 110 5.17 7.55 19.02
C ALA A 110 5.62 8.45 17.86
N ILE A 111 6.88 8.89 17.85
CA ILE A 111 7.43 9.72 16.76
C ILE A 111 7.39 8.97 15.43
N ILE A 112 7.74 7.67 15.41
CA ILE A 112 7.72 6.87 14.18
C ILE A 112 6.30 6.70 13.65
N ILE A 113 5.33 6.40 14.53
CA ILE A 113 3.92 6.29 14.16
C ILE A 113 3.40 7.64 13.65
N PHE A 114 3.79 8.75 14.28
CA PHE A 114 3.45 10.09 13.84
C PHE A 114 3.97 10.36 12.42
N CYS A 115 5.26 10.16 12.17
CA CYS A 115 5.87 10.34 10.84
C CYS A 115 5.21 9.45 9.79
N ARG A 116 4.90 8.19 10.13
CA ARG A 116 4.16 7.26 9.27
C ARG A 116 2.78 7.80 8.93
N SER A 117 2.02 8.27 9.92
CA SER A 117 0.67 8.78 9.71
C SER A 117 0.66 10.02 8.82
N VAL A 118 1.60 10.94 9.01
CA VAL A 118 1.77 12.12 8.16
C VAL A 118 2.09 11.71 6.73
N GLY A 119 3.09 10.85 6.52
CA GLY A 119 3.46 10.37 5.20
C GLY A 119 2.32 9.62 4.48
N ALA A 120 1.61 8.75 5.20
CA ALA A 120 0.45 8.03 4.67
C ALA A 120 -0.67 8.99 4.26
N THR A 121 -0.98 9.99 5.09
CA THR A 121 -2.03 10.98 4.82
C THR A 121 -1.70 11.80 3.57
N LEU A 122 -0.46 12.27 3.43
CA LEU A 122 -0.01 13.03 2.26
C LEU A 122 -0.11 12.21 0.97
N LEU A 123 0.36 10.96 0.99
CA LEU A 123 0.32 10.08 -0.17
C LEU A 123 -1.11 9.65 -0.53
N ILE A 124 -1.99 9.43 0.45
CA ILE A 124 -3.41 9.14 0.21
C ILE A 124 -4.09 10.35 -0.43
N ALA A 125 -3.83 11.57 0.06
CA ALA A 125 -4.39 12.78 -0.52
C ALA A 125 -3.91 12.99 -1.97
N ALA A 126 -2.61 12.78 -2.24
CA ALA A 126 -2.06 12.84 -3.59
C ALA A 126 -2.68 11.77 -4.51
N ALA A 127 -2.85 10.54 -4.02
CA ALA A 127 -3.49 9.46 -4.76
C ALA A 127 -4.96 9.76 -5.07
N GLN A 128 -5.70 10.33 -4.12
CA GLN A 128 -7.10 10.69 -4.32
C GLN A 128 -7.24 11.85 -5.31
N SER A 129 -6.45 12.91 -5.17
CA SER A 129 -6.46 14.04 -6.11
C SER A 129 -6.06 13.59 -7.51
N GLY A 130 -5.00 12.78 -7.63
CA GLY A 130 -4.56 12.21 -8.90
C GLY A 130 -5.60 11.28 -9.52
N PHE A 131 -6.26 10.44 -8.71
CA PHE A 131 -7.38 9.59 -9.14
C PHE A 131 -8.50 10.42 -9.76
N VAL A 132 -9.00 11.45 -9.06
CA VAL A 132 -10.10 12.30 -9.55
C VAL A 132 -9.69 13.05 -10.81
N ASN A 133 -8.50 13.64 -10.84
CA ASN A 133 -8.02 14.38 -12.01
C ASN A 133 -7.92 13.49 -13.25
N GLN A 134 -7.37 12.28 -13.11
CA GLN A 134 -7.25 11.34 -14.22
C GLN A 134 -8.59 10.72 -14.62
N LEU A 135 -9.50 10.51 -13.66
CA LEU A 135 -10.87 10.08 -13.92
C LEU A 135 -11.58 11.10 -14.82
N VAL A 136 -11.61 12.38 -14.42
CA VAL A 136 -12.26 13.45 -15.20
C VAL A 136 -11.61 13.62 -16.57
N HIS A 137 -10.27 13.58 -16.63
CA HIS A 137 -9.54 13.70 -17.89
C HIS A 137 -9.83 12.56 -18.87
N LYS A 138 -9.91 11.32 -18.38
CA LYS A 138 -10.27 10.16 -19.23
C LYS A 138 -11.74 10.14 -19.60
N LEU A 139 -12.62 10.54 -18.69
CA LEU A 139 -14.06 10.59 -18.93
C LEU A 139 -14.41 11.44 -20.16
N ALA A 140 -13.73 12.58 -20.34
CA ALA A 140 -13.90 13.43 -21.52
C ALA A 140 -13.70 12.71 -22.86
N ASN A 141 -12.94 11.60 -22.87
CA ASN A 141 -12.69 10.79 -24.06
C ASN A 141 -13.52 9.49 -24.08
N THR A 142 -13.81 8.91 -22.91
CA THR A 142 -14.46 7.59 -22.83
C THR A 142 -15.98 7.67 -22.69
N ALA A 143 -16.52 8.75 -22.13
CA ALA A 143 -17.95 9.03 -22.05
C ALA A 143 -18.21 10.54 -22.12
N PRO A 144 -18.05 11.18 -23.30
CA PRO A 144 -18.15 12.63 -23.44
C PRO A 144 -19.55 13.18 -23.16
N SER A 145 -20.60 12.35 -23.22
CA SER A 145 -21.97 12.72 -22.87
C SER A 145 -22.21 12.84 -21.37
N VAL A 146 -21.33 12.26 -20.54
CA VAL A 146 -21.53 12.16 -19.10
C VAL A 146 -20.93 13.37 -18.39
N ASN A 147 -21.72 13.98 -17.50
CA ASN A 147 -21.25 15.08 -16.66
C ASN A 147 -20.18 14.57 -15.65
N PRO A 148 -18.94 15.08 -15.68
CA PRO A 148 -17.90 14.65 -14.74
C PRO A 148 -18.25 14.89 -13.27
N ALA A 149 -19.00 15.95 -12.97
CA ALA A 149 -19.41 16.25 -11.60
C ALA A 149 -20.35 15.18 -11.03
N LEU A 150 -21.22 14.61 -11.89
CA LEU A 150 -22.09 13.51 -11.51
C LEU A 150 -21.24 12.27 -11.17
N VAL A 151 -20.29 11.91 -12.03
CA VAL A 151 -19.40 10.75 -11.81
C VAL A 151 -18.58 10.88 -10.54
N THR A 152 -18.00 12.06 -10.26
CA THR A 152 -17.23 12.29 -9.03
C THR A 152 -18.09 12.36 -7.78
N GLY A 153 -19.37 12.71 -7.91
CA GLY A 153 -20.33 12.75 -6.82
C GLY A 153 -20.98 11.40 -6.53
N THR A 154 -20.99 10.48 -7.50
CA THR A 154 -21.52 9.12 -7.34
C THR A 154 -20.51 8.20 -6.64
N GLY A 155 -20.98 7.45 -5.65
CA GLY A 155 -20.15 6.46 -4.98
C GLY A 155 -19.73 5.32 -5.92
N ALA A 156 -18.55 4.75 -5.71
CA ALA A 156 -18.03 3.64 -6.54
C ALA A 156 -19.00 2.44 -6.65
N THR A 157 -19.83 2.22 -5.63
CA THR A 157 -20.86 1.17 -5.58
C THR A 157 -22.14 1.50 -6.35
N GLU A 158 -22.39 2.77 -6.62
CA GLU A 158 -23.64 3.26 -7.21
C GLU A 158 -23.51 3.49 -8.72
N LEU A 159 -22.29 3.40 -9.27
CA LEU A 159 -22.02 3.62 -10.69
C LEU A 159 -22.93 2.77 -11.60
N HIS A 160 -23.13 1.51 -11.25
CA HIS A 160 -23.98 0.57 -12.00
C HIS A 160 -25.49 0.85 -11.86
N GLN A 161 -25.89 1.69 -10.91
CA GLN A 161 -27.28 2.12 -10.72
C GLN A 161 -27.56 3.45 -11.43
N VAL A 162 -26.55 4.32 -11.52
CA VAL A 162 -26.66 5.66 -12.09
C VAL A 162 -26.37 5.68 -13.59
N PHE A 163 -25.44 4.84 -14.06
CA PHE A 163 -25.03 4.79 -15.47
C PHE A 163 -25.41 3.46 -16.10
N SER A 164 -25.72 3.47 -17.41
CA SER A 164 -26.08 2.25 -18.15
C SER A 164 -25.50 2.25 -19.57
N GLY A 165 -25.40 1.07 -20.18
CA GLY A 165 -24.92 0.90 -21.55
C GLY A 165 -23.53 1.49 -21.79
N ALA A 166 -23.38 2.26 -22.88
CA ALA A 166 -22.12 2.84 -23.30
C ALA A 166 -21.55 3.86 -22.30
N GLU A 167 -22.40 4.54 -21.52
CA GLU A 167 -21.96 5.51 -20.52
C GLU A 167 -21.28 4.81 -19.35
N LEU A 168 -21.86 3.70 -18.88
CA LEU A 168 -21.27 2.88 -17.83
C LEU A 168 -19.89 2.36 -18.26
N ASP A 169 -19.77 1.78 -19.45
CA ASP A 169 -18.50 1.27 -19.97
C ASP A 169 -17.42 2.36 -20.02
N GLY A 170 -17.78 3.56 -20.46
CA GLY A 170 -16.87 4.70 -20.51
C GLY A 170 -16.44 5.18 -19.13
N VAL A 171 -17.37 5.20 -18.16
CA VAL A 171 -17.08 5.53 -16.74
C VAL A 171 -16.18 4.46 -16.12
N LEU A 172 -16.45 3.17 -16.32
CA LEU A 172 -15.63 2.07 -15.78
C LEU A 172 -14.19 2.12 -16.30
N ARG A 173 -14.00 2.43 -17.58
CA ARG A 173 -12.65 2.64 -18.17
C ARG A 173 -11.93 3.84 -17.55
N ALA A 174 -12.65 4.93 -17.30
CA ALA A 174 -12.09 6.10 -16.64
C ALA A 174 -11.70 5.80 -15.18
N TYR A 175 -12.52 5.02 -14.44
CA TYR A 175 -12.19 4.52 -13.10
C TYR A 175 -10.97 3.61 -13.10
N ALA A 176 -10.92 2.64 -14.00
CA ALA A 176 -9.78 1.73 -14.13
C ALA A 176 -8.48 2.50 -14.37
N TRP A 177 -8.52 3.55 -15.20
CA TRP A 177 -7.38 4.42 -15.44
C TRP A 177 -7.02 5.27 -14.22
N GLY A 178 -8.01 5.90 -13.57
CA GLY A 178 -7.77 6.71 -12.36
C GLY A 178 -7.12 5.88 -11.25
N ILE A 179 -7.59 4.65 -11.02
CA ILE A 179 -7.10 3.77 -9.94
C ILE A 179 -5.61 3.47 -10.12
N LYS A 180 -5.14 3.37 -11.36
CA LYS A 180 -3.71 3.14 -11.68
C LYS A 180 -2.81 4.24 -11.11
N VAL A 181 -3.31 5.46 -10.90
CA VAL A 181 -2.54 6.55 -10.26
C VAL A 181 -2.12 6.21 -8.83
N ALA A 182 -3.01 5.62 -8.05
CA ALA A 182 -2.70 5.22 -6.68
C ALA A 182 -1.59 4.16 -6.64
N PHE A 183 -1.61 3.22 -7.58
CA PHE A 183 -0.54 2.23 -7.72
C PHE A 183 0.76 2.86 -8.23
N ALA A 184 0.70 3.80 -9.18
CA ALA A 184 1.88 4.52 -9.65
C ALA A 184 2.59 5.30 -8.53
N ILE A 185 1.83 6.00 -7.68
CA ILE A 185 2.37 6.69 -6.51
C ILE A 185 3.01 5.69 -5.54
N THR A 186 2.37 4.54 -5.34
CA THR A 186 2.92 3.45 -4.51
C THR A 186 4.24 2.93 -5.07
N ILE A 187 4.33 2.71 -6.39
CA ILE A 187 5.56 2.30 -7.08
C ILE A 187 6.65 3.34 -6.87
N GLY A 188 6.33 4.64 -7.02
CA GLY A 188 7.29 5.73 -6.79
C GLY A 188 7.78 5.77 -5.34
N ALA A 189 6.86 5.75 -4.37
CA ALA A 189 7.20 5.83 -2.95
C ALA A 189 8.03 4.62 -2.48
N CYS A 190 7.62 3.39 -2.83
CA CYS A 190 8.35 2.17 -2.48
C CYS A 190 9.65 2.03 -3.27
N GLY A 191 9.67 2.48 -4.52
CA GLY A 191 10.86 2.53 -5.37
C GLY A 191 11.93 3.49 -4.84
N VAL A 192 11.55 4.57 -4.17
CA VAL A 192 12.48 5.46 -3.43
C VAL A 192 12.91 4.84 -2.09
N THR A 193 12.02 4.10 -1.43
CA THR A 193 12.34 3.44 -0.15
C THR A 193 13.45 2.39 -0.32
N PHE A 194 13.47 1.67 -1.44
CA PHE A 194 14.49 0.68 -1.75
C PHE A 194 15.94 1.22 -1.71
N PRO A 195 16.34 2.24 -2.48
CA PRO A 195 17.70 2.80 -2.42
C PRO A 195 17.98 3.44 -1.06
N VAL A 196 17.01 4.12 -0.42
CA VAL A 196 17.18 4.68 0.93
C VAL A 196 17.50 3.59 1.96
N SER A 197 16.89 2.41 1.82
CA SER A 197 17.17 1.27 2.71
C SER A 197 18.61 0.74 2.57
N LEU A 198 19.23 0.87 1.40
CA LEU A 198 20.62 0.45 1.18
C LEU A 198 21.62 1.33 1.94
N PHE A 199 21.29 2.61 2.15
CA PHE A 199 22.09 3.54 2.96
C PHE A 199 21.85 3.41 4.46
N SER A 200 20.85 2.64 4.88
CA SER A 200 20.58 2.42 6.31
C SER A 200 21.66 1.53 6.92
N LYS A 201 22.09 1.81 8.17
CA LYS A 201 23.17 1.05 8.81
C LYS A 201 22.76 -0.42 9.03
N TRP A 202 23.61 -1.36 8.63
CA TRP A 202 23.41 -2.81 8.81
C TRP A 202 23.95 -3.26 10.16
N ASN A 203 23.56 -2.55 11.22
CA ASN A 203 24.06 -2.86 12.56
C ASN A 203 23.25 -4.00 13.18
N ASN A 204 23.95 -4.87 13.89
CA ASN A 204 23.30 -5.90 14.69
C ASN A 204 22.67 -5.27 15.93
N ILE A 205 21.35 -5.27 16.02
CA ILE A 205 20.57 -4.75 17.16
C ILE A 205 20.78 -5.57 18.44
N ASN A 206 21.26 -6.82 18.32
CA ASN A 206 21.60 -7.68 19.44
C ASN A 206 23.07 -7.54 19.86
N ALA A 207 23.87 -6.70 19.19
CA ALA A 207 25.24 -6.43 19.63
C ALA A 207 25.17 -5.80 21.03
N LYS A 208 25.73 -6.50 22.02
CA LYS A 208 25.84 -6.03 23.41
C LYS A 208 26.35 -4.59 23.40
N LYS A 209 25.59 -3.65 24.00
CA LYS A 209 26.19 -2.38 24.45
C LYS A 209 27.43 -2.77 25.29
N PRO A 210 28.61 -2.17 25.07
CA PRO A 210 29.72 -2.34 26.00
C PRO A 210 29.16 -2.13 27.41
N ASN A 211 29.48 -3.02 28.33
CA ASN A 211 29.20 -2.78 29.74
C ASN A 211 29.80 -1.41 30.06
N ASP A 212 28.96 -0.41 30.34
CA ASP A 212 29.37 0.70 31.19
C ASP A 212 29.52 0.12 32.61
N GLY A 213 30.56 -0.68 32.76
CA GLY A 213 31.18 -0.98 34.03
C GLY A 213 32.09 0.19 34.36
N GLY A 214 31.58 1.10 35.18
CA GLY A 214 32.32 2.11 35.92
C GLY A 214 31.41 2.48 37.09
N ALA A 215 31.57 1.81 38.24
CA ALA A 215 32.51 2.19 39.31
C ALA A 215 32.07 3.46 40.01
#